data_AF-A0AAJ6ABY4-F1
#
_entry.id   AF-A0AAJ6ABY4-F1
#
_cell.length_a   1.000
_cell.length_b   1.000
_cell.length_c   1.000
_cell.angle_alpha   90.00
_cell.angle_beta   90.00
_cell.angle_gamma   90.00
#
_symmetry.space_group_name_H-M   'P 1'
#
loop_
_entity.id
_entity.type
_entity.pdbx_description
1 polymer ?
#
loop_
_entity_poly.entity_id
_entity_poly.type
_entity_poly.pdbx_seq_one_letter_code
_entity_poly.pdbx_strand_id
1 'polypeptide(L)'
;MTMTKRSKTVCVRLSETELSALKDFAEDAGLPISEVLRRLAREAGGHGPTVEGEFALQFKAMVVQFRKVGVNLNQVARALNSGRNPGYEHLRDGIGRLVRIVADVERNLDEMRARGRARAKRLVRSDV
;
A
#
# COMPACT_ATOMS: atom_id res chain seq x y z
N MET A 1 10.42 10.44 5.45
CA MET A 1 9.12 10.77 4.83
C MET A 1 8.42 11.74 5.76
N THR A 2 8.35 13.03 5.43
CA THR A 2 7.68 14.04 6.25
C THR A 2 6.19 13.73 6.29
N MET A 3 5.63 13.45 7.48
CA MET A 3 4.19 13.28 7.64
C MET A 3 3.52 14.62 7.31
N THR A 4 2.94 14.74 6.13
CA THR A 4 2.21 15.93 5.72
C THR A 4 1.01 16.11 6.65
N LYS A 5 0.98 17.21 7.41
CA LYS A 5 -0.10 17.52 8.35
C LYS A 5 -1.41 17.72 7.58
N ARG A 6 -2.47 17.02 8.00
CA ARG A 6 -3.81 17.17 7.44
C ARG A 6 -4.40 18.50 7.93
N SER A 7 -4.58 19.46 7.04
CA SER A 7 -5.05 20.82 7.36
C SER A 7 -6.23 21.31 6.51
N LYS A 8 -6.78 20.44 5.64
CA LYS A 8 -7.86 20.75 4.71
C LYS A 8 -9.10 19.93 5.05
N THR A 9 -10.27 20.55 4.93
CA THR A 9 -11.57 19.95 5.24
C THR A 9 -12.51 20.11 4.06
N VAL A 10 -13.32 19.08 3.81
CA VAL A 10 -14.44 19.11 2.85
C VAL A 10 -15.72 19.01 3.67
N CYS A 11 -16.65 19.93 3.46
CA CYS A 11 -17.97 19.91 4.09
C CYS A 11 -19.02 19.51 3.06
N VAL A 12 -19.84 18.50 3.40
CA VAL A 12 -20.94 18.01 2.57
C VAL A 12 -22.21 18.08 3.41
N ARG A 13 -23.29 18.62 2.84
CA ARG A 13 -24.60 18.60 3.49
C ARG A 13 -25.28 17.27 3.18
N LEU A 14 -25.85 16.66 4.21
CA LEU A 14 -26.59 15.41 4.14
C LEU A 14 -27.95 15.63 4.80
N SER A 15 -28.97 14.97 4.28
CA SER A 15 -30.23 14.75 4.96
C SER A 15 -30.06 13.80 6.16
N GLU A 16 -31.08 13.73 7.02
CA GLU A 16 -31.06 12.83 8.18
C GLU A 16 -30.95 11.35 7.77
N THR A 17 -31.63 10.96 6.69
CA THR A 17 -31.62 9.59 6.18
C THR A 17 -30.25 9.22 5.61
N GLU A 18 -29.62 10.11 4.85
CA GLU A 18 -28.26 9.91 4.33
C GLU A 18 -27.23 9.81 5.45
N LEU A 19 -27.33 10.66 6.47
CA LEU A 19 -26.43 10.61 7.62
C LEU A 19 -26.62 9.32 8.43
N SER A 20 -27.86 8.84 8.60
CA SER A 20 -28.13 7.57 9.29
C SER A 20 -27.52 6.40 8.53
N ALA A 21 -27.78 6.29 7.22
CA ALA A 21 -27.22 5.22 6.40
C ALA A 21 -25.68 5.22 6.41
N LEU A 22 -25.06 6.40 6.41
CA LEU A 22 -23.60 6.52 6.51
C LEU A 22 -23.06 6.10 7.89
N LYS A 23 -23.81 6.35 8.98
CA LYS A 23 -23.46 5.88 10.33
C LYS A 23 -23.50 4.36 10.40
N ASP A 24 -24.60 3.76 9.92
CA ASP A 24 -24.80 2.31 9.94
C ASP A 24 -23.69 1.62 9.13
N PHE A 25 -23.38 2.12 7.94
CA PHE A 25 -22.27 1.62 7.13
C PHE A 25 -20.91 1.73 7.85
N ALA A 26 -20.67 2.83 8.55
CA ALA A 26 -19.42 3.04 9.28
C ALA A 26 -19.29 2.09 10.48
N GLU A 27 -20.41 1.84 11.18
CA GLU A 27 -20.50 0.88 12.28
C GLU A 27 -20.26 -0.55 11.79
N ASP A 28 -20.91 -0.97 10.72
CA ASP A 28 -20.71 -2.28 10.07
C ASP A 28 -19.25 -2.48 9.64
N ALA A 29 -18.60 -1.41 9.17
CA ALA A 29 -17.19 -1.42 8.79
C ALA A 29 -16.23 -1.36 10.00
N GLY A 30 -16.72 -1.09 11.22
CA GLY A 30 -15.92 -0.91 12.43
C GLY A 30 -15.02 0.34 12.39
N LEU A 31 -15.43 1.38 11.65
CA LEU A 31 -14.63 2.58 11.40
C LEU A 31 -15.41 3.86 11.76
N PRO A 32 -14.73 4.93 12.21
CA PRO A 32 -15.40 6.23 12.33
C PRO A 32 -15.74 6.78 10.94
N ILE A 33 -16.83 7.54 10.83
CA ILE A 33 -17.30 8.15 9.56
C ILE A 33 -16.18 8.91 8.84
N SER A 34 -15.34 9.65 9.59
CA SER A 34 -14.22 10.40 9.04
C SER A 34 -13.16 9.50 8.37
N GLU A 35 -12.99 8.27 8.84
CA GLU A 35 -12.10 7.28 8.22
C GLU A 35 -12.71 6.70 6.95
N VAL A 36 -14.01 6.39 6.97
CA VAL A 36 -14.75 5.92 5.80
C VAL A 36 -14.66 6.94 4.66
N LEU A 37 -15.05 8.19 4.93
CA LEU A 37 -14.97 9.28 3.95
C LEU A 37 -13.54 9.51 3.45
N ARG A 38 -12.55 9.36 4.33
CA ARG A 38 -11.13 9.48 3.96
C ARG A 38 -10.69 8.37 3.01
N ARG A 39 -11.09 7.12 3.25
CA ARG A 39 -10.78 5.98 2.37
C ARG A 39 -11.39 6.18 0.99
N LEU A 40 -12.66 6.55 0.94
CA LEU A 40 -13.38 6.85 -0.30
C LEU A 40 -12.70 7.99 -1.08
N ALA A 41 -12.37 9.10 -0.42
CA ALA A 41 -11.68 10.23 -1.04
C ALA A 41 -10.27 9.85 -1.55
N ARG A 42 -9.52 9.02 -0.80
CA ARG A 42 -8.20 8.54 -1.22
C ARG A 42 -8.28 7.60 -2.42
N GLU A 43 -9.27 6.72 -2.44
CA GLU A 43 -9.52 5.80 -3.55
C GLU A 43 -9.86 6.60 -4.83
N ALA A 44 -10.76 7.57 -4.72
CA ALA A 44 -11.08 8.49 -5.83
C ALA A 44 -9.86 9.30 -6.31
N GLY A 45 -9.02 9.74 -5.38
CA GLY A 45 -7.77 10.47 -5.67
C GLY A 45 -6.62 9.61 -6.21
N GLY A 46 -6.78 8.28 -6.27
CA GLY A 46 -5.71 7.37 -6.70
C GLY A 46 -4.56 7.28 -5.69
N HIS A 47 -4.78 7.60 -4.42
CA HIS A 47 -3.77 7.49 -3.36
C HIS A 47 -3.56 6.04 -2.87
N GLY A 48 -4.34 5.09 -3.38
CA GLY A 48 -4.30 3.68 -2.98
C GLY A 48 -5.07 3.42 -1.67
N PRO A 49 -5.26 2.13 -1.31
CA PRO A 49 -5.97 1.76 -0.10
C PRO A 49 -5.21 2.17 1.16
N THR A 50 -5.94 2.42 2.24
CA THR A 50 -5.35 2.46 3.57
C THR A 50 -4.79 1.08 3.90
N VAL A 51 -3.61 1.02 4.53
CA VAL A 51 -2.83 -0.20 4.78
C VAL A 51 -3.54 -1.13 5.78
N GLU A 52 -4.55 -1.86 5.32
CA GLU A 52 -5.33 -2.85 6.09
C GLU A 52 -5.76 -4.01 5.16
N GLY A 53 -6.18 -5.14 5.73
CA GLY A 53 -6.69 -6.29 4.97
C GLY A 53 -5.64 -6.94 4.04
N GLU A 54 -6.02 -7.21 2.80
CA GLU A 54 -5.18 -7.88 1.78
C GLU A 54 -3.84 -7.16 1.53
N PHE A 55 -3.82 -5.83 1.67
CA PHE A 55 -2.60 -5.04 1.54
C PHE A 55 -1.60 -5.33 2.66
N ALA A 56 -2.08 -5.58 3.88
CA ALA A 56 -1.20 -5.98 4.99
C ALA A 56 -0.59 -7.37 4.76
N LEU A 57 -1.30 -8.28 4.07
CA LEU A 57 -0.77 -9.60 3.71
C LEU A 57 0.32 -9.50 2.63
N GLN A 58 0.08 -8.71 1.58
CA GLN A 58 1.07 -8.47 0.52
C GLN A 58 2.32 -7.76 1.06
N PHE A 59 2.13 -6.76 1.93
CA PHE A 59 3.23 -6.06 2.59
C PHE A 59 4.03 -6.99 3.51
N LYS A 60 3.37 -7.89 4.25
CA LYS A 60 4.05 -8.93 5.06
C LYS A 60 4.87 -9.88 4.18
N ALA A 61 4.32 -10.34 3.06
CA ALA A 61 5.04 -11.21 2.12
C ALA A 61 6.30 -10.52 1.56
N MET A 62 6.19 -9.24 1.23
CA MET A 62 7.30 -8.40 0.80
C MET A 62 8.37 -8.23 1.88
N VAL A 63 7.99 -8.00 3.14
CA VAL A 63 8.94 -7.96 4.28
C VAL A 63 9.73 -9.27 4.41
N VAL A 64 9.09 -10.42 4.19
CA VAL A 64 9.78 -11.73 4.19
C VAL A 64 10.82 -11.81 3.07
N GLN A 65 10.49 -11.32 1.85
CA GLN A 65 11.44 -11.31 0.74
C GLN A 65 12.63 -10.38 1.00
N PHE A 66 12.40 -9.19 1.57
CA PHE A 66 13.49 -8.30 1.99
C PHE A 66 14.40 -8.94 3.03
N ARG A 67 13.83 -9.68 4.00
CA ARG A 67 14.64 -10.43 4.97
C ARG A 67 15.56 -11.44 4.31
N LYS A 68 15.09 -12.15 3.26
CA LYS A 68 15.94 -13.09 2.49
C LYS A 68 17.06 -12.38 1.73
N VAL A 69 16.79 -11.20 1.16
CA VAL A 69 17.84 -10.36 0.56
C VAL A 69 18.88 -9.97 1.61
N GLY A 70 18.45 -9.52 2.79
CA GLY A 70 19.35 -9.16 3.89
C GLY A 70 20.23 -10.33 4.37
N VAL A 71 19.68 -11.55 4.42
CA VAL A 71 20.46 -12.76 4.75
C VAL A 71 21.57 -13.01 3.72
N ASN A 72 21.27 -12.91 2.42
CA ASN A 72 22.28 -13.08 1.36
C ASN A 72 23.38 -12.01 1.47
N LEU A 73 23.01 -10.74 1.69
CA LEU A 73 23.98 -9.66 1.85
C LEU A 73 24.89 -9.87 3.06
N ASN A 74 24.33 -10.35 4.18
CA ASN A 74 25.10 -10.65 5.38
C ASN A 74 26.07 -11.82 5.18
N GLN A 75 25.71 -12.82 4.37
CA GLN A 75 26.62 -13.91 4.00
C GLN A 75 27.79 -13.40 3.16
N VAL A 76 27.53 -12.52 2.19
CA VAL A 76 28.57 -11.86 1.38
C VAL A 76 29.52 -11.04 2.27
N ALA A 77 28.97 -10.24 3.20
CA ALA A 77 29.77 -9.45 4.14
C ALA A 77 30.66 -10.34 5.03
N ARG A 78 30.13 -11.46 5.55
CA ARG A 78 30.92 -12.42 6.34
C ARG A 78 32.03 -13.07 5.52
N ALA A 79 31.77 -13.40 4.25
CA ALA A 79 32.79 -13.95 3.36
C ALA A 79 33.94 -12.96 3.15
N LEU A 80 33.63 -11.71 2.80
CA LEU A 80 34.62 -10.63 2.65
C LEU A 80 35.43 -10.40 3.93
N ASN A 81 34.75 -10.29 5.08
CA ASN A 81 35.41 -10.08 6.38
C ASN A 81 36.32 -11.25 6.80
N SER A 82 36.09 -12.44 6.26
CA SER A 82 36.93 -13.63 6.49
C SER A 82 38.09 -13.77 5.50
N GLY A 83 38.35 -12.75 4.66
CA GLY A 83 39.38 -12.79 3.62
C GLY A 83 39.05 -13.71 2.44
N ARG A 84 37.81 -14.22 2.37
CA ARG A 84 37.33 -15.01 1.24
C ARG A 84 36.72 -14.08 0.20
N ASN A 85 36.98 -14.33 -1.08
CA ASN A 85 36.27 -13.65 -2.16
C ASN A 85 34.91 -14.34 -2.37
N PRO A 86 33.78 -13.75 -1.95
CA PRO A 86 32.48 -14.33 -2.27
C PRO A 86 32.31 -14.37 -3.80
N GLY A 87 31.84 -15.50 -4.32
CA GLY A 87 31.57 -15.62 -5.75
C GLY A 87 30.62 -14.51 -6.22
N TYR A 88 31.04 -13.78 -7.25
CA TYR A 88 30.28 -12.69 -7.89
C TYR A 88 28.83 -13.08 -8.21
N GLU A 89 28.59 -14.35 -8.54
CA GLU A 89 27.27 -14.94 -8.78
C GLU A 89 26.29 -14.76 -7.61
N HIS A 90 26.71 -14.95 -6.35
CA HIS A 90 25.80 -14.80 -5.20
C HIS A 90 25.37 -13.35 -4.95
N LEU A 91 26.27 -12.39 -5.19
CA LEU A 91 25.98 -10.97 -5.11
C LEU A 91 25.06 -10.53 -6.24
N ARG A 92 25.39 -10.94 -7.49
CA ARG A 92 24.58 -10.68 -8.68
C ARG A 92 23.16 -11.22 -8.54
N ASP A 93 23.02 -12.43 -8.00
CA ASP A 93 21.73 -13.05 -7.70
C ASP A 93 20.93 -12.29 -6.63
N GLY A 94 21.60 -11.89 -5.55
CA GLY A 94 20.98 -11.11 -4.47
C GLY A 94 20.44 -9.77 -4.97
N ILE A 95 21.26 -9.04 -5.75
CA ILE A 95 20.88 -7.76 -6.37
C ILE A 95 19.78 -7.98 -7.41
N GLY A 96 19.89 -9.00 -8.26
CA GLY A 96 18.86 -9.33 -9.25
C GLY A 96 17.52 -9.69 -8.63
N ARG A 97 17.51 -10.37 -7.47
CA ARG A 97 16.30 -10.60 -6.68
C ARG A 97 15.73 -9.30 -6.10
N LEU A 98 16.59 -8.44 -5.56
CA LEU A 98 16.17 -7.14 -5.00
C LEU A 98 15.50 -6.25 -6.06
N VAL A 99 16.11 -6.12 -7.24
CA VAL A 99 15.56 -5.33 -8.35
C VAL A 99 14.17 -5.84 -8.76
N ARG A 100 14.00 -7.16 -8.88
CA ARG A 100 12.70 -7.77 -9.19
C ARG A 100 11.65 -7.48 -8.12
N ILE A 101 12.00 -7.64 -6.85
CA ILE A 101 11.09 -7.35 -5.72
C ILE A 101 10.66 -5.88 -5.76
N VAL A 102 11.59 -4.94 -5.96
CA VAL A 102 11.25 -3.50 -6.04
C VAL A 102 10.32 -3.20 -7.21
N ALA A 103 10.62 -3.73 -8.40
CA ALA A 103 9.78 -3.53 -9.59
C ALA A 103 8.36 -4.13 -9.43
N ASP A 104 8.24 -5.29 -8.78
CA ASP A 104 6.95 -5.90 -8.49
C ASP A 104 6.12 -5.06 -7.52
N VAL A 105 6.77 -4.45 -6.52
CA VAL A 105 6.10 -3.58 -5.54
C VAL A 105 5.55 -2.32 -6.22
N GLU A 106 6.34 -1.68 -7.07
CA GLU A 106 5.90 -0.48 -7.80
C GLU A 106 4.71 -0.79 -8.70
N ARG A 107 4.78 -1.86 -9.49
CA ARG A 107 3.66 -2.31 -10.35
C ARG A 107 2.39 -2.59 -9.55
N ASN A 108 2.51 -3.37 -8.47
CA ASN A 108 1.35 -3.73 -7.66
C ASN A 108 0.68 -2.49 -7.05
N LEU A 109 1.48 -1.54 -6.55
CA LEU A 109 0.95 -0.29 -6.01
C LEU A 109 0.21 0.53 -7.07
N ASP A 110 0.77 0.63 -8.28
CA ASP A 110 0.16 1.40 -9.37
C ASP A 110 -1.12 0.75 -9.90
N GLU A 111 -1.14 -0.58 -10.06
CA GLU A 111 -2.35 -1.30 -10.42
C GLU A 111 -3.46 -1.11 -9.38
N MET A 112 -3.12 -1.16 -8.10
CA MET A 112 -4.10 -0.96 -7.03
C MET A 112 -4.66 0.46 -7.01
N ARG A 113 -3.81 1.47 -7.20
CA ARG A 113 -4.24 2.86 -7.36
C ARG A 113 -5.17 3.03 -8.55
N ALA A 114 -4.84 2.41 -9.68
CA ALA A 114 -5.65 2.46 -10.90
C ALA A 114 -7.02 1.78 -10.71
N ARG A 115 -7.04 0.57 -10.12
CA ARG A 115 -8.28 -0.17 -9.83
C ARG A 115 -9.19 0.59 -8.86
N GLY A 116 -8.61 1.16 -7.80
CA GLY A 116 -9.35 1.98 -6.85
C GLY A 116 -9.99 3.19 -7.50
N ARG A 117 -9.21 3.95 -8.27
CA ARG A 117 -9.72 5.12 -9.00
C ARG A 117 -10.79 4.73 -10.02
N ALA A 118 -10.66 3.60 -10.70
CA ALA A 118 -11.66 3.10 -11.65
C ALA A 118 -12.99 2.73 -10.97
N ARG A 119 -12.94 2.09 -9.79
CA ARG A 119 -14.14 1.81 -8.98
C ARG A 119 -14.84 3.08 -8.57
N ALA A 120 -14.13 4.05 -8.01
CA ALA A 120 -14.69 5.35 -7.63
C ALA A 120 -15.33 6.08 -8.83
N LYS A 121 -14.68 6.06 -10.00
CA LYS A 121 -15.25 6.64 -11.23
C LYS A 121 -16.55 5.97 -11.65
N ARG A 122 -16.68 4.65 -11.50
CA ARG A 122 -17.93 3.95 -11.84
C ARG A 122 -19.05 4.37 -10.91
N LEU A 123 -18.80 4.39 -9.60
CA LEU A 123 -19.80 4.77 -8.59
C LEU A 123 -20.34 6.19 -8.78
N VAL A 124 -19.51 7.13 -9.24
CA VAL A 124 -19.93 8.52 -9.49
C VAL A 124 -20.60 8.70 -10.87
N ARG A 125 -20.33 7.82 -11.83
CA ARG A 125 -20.91 7.89 -13.19
C ARG A 125 -22.22 7.13 -13.34
N SER A 126 -22.55 6.20 -12.44
CA SER A 126 -23.76 5.38 -12.55
C SER A 126 -25.08 6.16 -12.45
N ASP A 127 -25.04 7.46 -12.11
CA ASP A 127 -26.23 8.30 -11.91
C ASP A 127 -26.21 9.59 -12.76
N VAL A 128 -25.55 9.59 -13.93
CA VAL A 128 -25.69 10.64 -14.96
C VAL A 128 -26.16 10.04 -16.28
#